data_AF-A0A916XV14-F1
#
_entry.id   AF-A0A916XV14-F1
#
_cell.length_a   1.000
_cell.length_b   1.000
_cell.length_c   1.000
_cell.angle_alpha   90.00
_cell.angle_beta   90.00
_cell.angle_gamma   90.00
#
_symmetry.space_group_name_H-M   'P 1'
#
loop_
_entity.id
_entity.type
_entity.pdbx_description
1 polymer ?
#
loop_
_entity_poly.entity_id
_entity_poly.type
_entity_poly.pdbx_seq_one_letter_code
_entity_poly.pdbx_strand_id
1 'polypeptide(L)'
;MKNIIFAGLACLAFSTTMSAQQLDDSMSDERKEILMQETLKSDMILLSEYVDFDGTQEENLKSFLQLRMELLNDSTISKEEKAALKKGLGKKFLSLLNEGQIEKLKTNQELFEKFTK
;
A
#
# COMPACT_ATOMS: atom_id res chain seq x y z
N MET A 1 -37.75 22.75 11.18
CA MET A 1 -37.07 22.66 9.87
C MET A 1 -36.01 23.74 9.80
N LYS A 2 -34.73 23.36 9.86
CA LYS A 2 -33.58 24.24 9.59
C LYS A 2 -32.44 23.34 9.11
N ASN A 3 -32.16 23.43 7.81
CA ASN A 3 -31.00 22.83 7.17
C ASN A 3 -29.72 23.56 7.60
N ILE A 4 -28.57 22.92 7.36
CA ILE A 4 -27.18 23.40 7.22
C ILE A 4 -26.27 22.40 7.97
N ILE A 5 -25.77 21.33 7.32
CA ILE A 5 -24.66 21.20 6.36
C ILE A 5 -23.41 20.65 7.06
N PHE A 6 -23.00 19.47 6.58
CA PHE A 6 -21.66 18.88 6.54
C PHE A 6 -20.51 19.75 7.09
N ALA A 7 -19.87 19.27 8.17
CA ALA A 7 -18.51 19.66 8.56
C ALA A 7 -17.57 18.45 8.38
N GLY A 8 -17.51 17.96 7.14
CA GLY A 8 -16.42 17.14 6.64
C GLY A 8 -15.60 18.01 5.68
N LEU A 9 -14.28 17.80 5.63
CA LEU A 9 -13.25 18.58 4.93
C LEU A 9 -12.77 19.86 5.64
N ALA A 10 -11.79 19.70 6.52
CA ALA A 10 -10.77 20.73 6.75
C ALA A 10 -9.53 20.15 7.46
N CYS A 11 -8.79 19.23 6.83
CA CYS A 11 -7.43 18.90 7.27
C CYS A 11 -6.56 18.20 6.20
N LEU A 12 -6.80 18.45 4.91
CA LEU A 12 -5.87 18.07 3.83
C LEU A 12 -5.58 19.29 2.96
N ALA A 13 -4.96 20.29 3.56
CA ALA A 13 -4.35 21.39 2.81
C ALA A 13 -3.04 20.87 2.21
N PHE A 14 -3.15 20.39 0.98
CA PHE A 14 -2.05 20.23 0.04
C PHE A 14 -1.34 21.57 -0.14
N SER A 15 -0.17 21.73 0.48
CA SER A 15 0.74 22.82 0.18
C SER A 15 2.16 22.30 -0.01
N THR A 16 2.34 21.44 -1.01
CA THR A 16 3.59 21.33 -1.74
C THR A 16 3.28 21.07 -3.22
N THR A 17 2.95 22.12 -3.95
CA THR A 17 3.23 22.19 -5.39
C THR A 17 4.75 22.24 -5.58
N MET A 18 5.42 21.10 -5.39
CA MET A 18 6.71 20.84 -6.02
C MET A 18 6.43 19.88 -7.17
N SER A 19 6.84 20.27 -8.37
CA SER A 19 6.73 19.49 -9.59
C SER A 19 7.17 18.05 -9.37
N ALA A 20 6.23 17.10 -9.46
CA ALA A 20 6.47 15.66 -9.34
C ALA A 20 7.48 15.13 -10.38
N GLN A 21 7.88 15.95 -11.36
CA GLN A 21 8.88 15.62 -12.39
C GLN A 21 10.34 15.87 -11.99
N GLN A 22 10.64 16.53 -10.86
CA GLN A 22 12.03 16.76 -10.41
C GLN A 22 12.44 15.94 -9.17
N LEU A 23 11.53 15.15 -8.59
CA LEU A 23 11.79 14.44 -7.34
C LEU A 23 12.40 13.04 -7.52
N ASP A 24 12.39 12.48 -8.74
CA ASP A 24 12.74 11.08 -8.97
C ASP A 24 14.26 10.82 -8.92
N ASP A 25 15.08 11.80 -9.33
CA ASP A 25 16.55 11.64 -9.43
C ASP A 25 17.34 12.18 -8.23
N SER A 26 16.70 12.68 -7.17
CA SER A 26 17.41 13.35 -6.05
C SER A 26 17.01 12.94 -4.62
N MET A 27 16.21 11.89 -4.44
CA MET A 27 16.05 11.29 -3.11
C MET A 27 17.30 10.49 -2.74
N SER A 28 17.96 10.87 -1.65
CA SER A 28 19.02 10.06 -1.04
C SER A 28 18.47 8.69 -0.63
N ASP A 29 19.34 7.67 -0.64
CA ASP A 29 18.96 6.30 -0.28
C ASP A 29 18.30 6.23 1.11
N GLU A 30 18.77 7.06 2.05
CA GLU A 30 18.20 7.20 3.40
C GLU A 30 16.75 7.72 3.38
N ARG A 31 16.42 8.68 2.51
CA ARG A 31 15.03 9.15 2.36
C ARG A 31 14.15 8.09 1.70
N LYS A 32 14.70 7.31 0.76
CA LYS A 32 13.95 6.22 0.12
C LYS A 32 13.61 5.14 1.13
N GLU A 33 14.56 4.78 1.98
CA GLU A 33 14.37 3.80 3.05
C GLU A 33 13.30 4.25 4.06
N ILE A 34 13.37 5.51 4.52
CA ILE A 34 12.35 6.09 5.42
C ILE A 34 10.95 6.03 4.80
N LEU A 35 10.83 6.46 3.54
CA LEU A 35 9.54 6.44 2.84
C LEU A 35 8.98 5.02 2.68
N MET A 36 9.85 4.03 2.42
CA MET A 36 9.45 2.62 2.35
C MET A 36 8.93 2.12 3.70
N GLN A 37 9.61 2.44 4.81
CA GLN A 37 9.17 2.05 6.15
C GLN A 37 7.83 2.70 6.54
N GLU A 38 7.64 3.98 6.22
CA GLU A 38 6.36 4.68 6.45
C GLU A 38 5.22 4.06 5.62
N THR A 39 5.49 3.74 4.35
CA THR A 39 4.52 3.09 3.47
C THR A 39 4.15 1.70 3.98
N LEU A 40 5.13 0.88 4.37
CA LEU A 40 4.91 -0.44 4.95
C LEU A 40 4.03 -0.36 6.20
N LYS A 41 4.34 0.57 7.10
CA LYS A 41 3.57 0.77 8.33
C LYS A 41 2.13 1.18 8.04
N SER A 42 1.94 2.12 7.10
CA SER A 42 0.61 2.55 6.66
C SER A 42 -0.20 1.41 6.06
N ASP A 43 0.42 0.61 5.18
CA ASP A 43 -0.22 -0.54 4.54
C ASP A 43 -0.62 -1.62 5.56
N MET A 44 0.23 -1.90 6.55
CA MET A 44 -0.08 -2.84 7.63
C MET A 44 -1.25 -2.36 8.49
N ILE A 45 -1.28 -1.07 8.85
CA ILE A 45 -2.39 -0.47 9.61
C ILE A 45 -3.69 -0.62 8.83
N LEU A 46 -3.71 -0.19 7.56
CA LEU A 46 -4.89 -0.29 6.70
C LEU A 46 -5.40 -1.72 6.58
N LEU A 47 -4.50 -2.71 6.42
CA LEU A 47 -4.91 -4.11 6.36
C LEU A 47 -5.50 -4.60 7.68
N SER A 48 -4.90 -4.21 8.81
CA SER A 48 -5.36 -4.61 10.15
C SER A 48 -6.72 -4.02 10.55
N GLU A 49 -7.13 -2.91 9.94
CA GLU A 49 -8.46 -2.32 10.16
C GLU A 49 -9.60 -3.18 9.58
N TYR A 50 -9.31 -4.02 8.59
CA TYR A 50 -10.30 -4.86 7.91
C TYR A 50 -10.14 -6.34 8.20
N VAL A 51 -8.92 -6.78 8.52
CA VAL A 51 -8.56 -8.18 8.63
C VAL A 51 -7.70 -8.39 9.87
N ASP A 52 -8.14 -9.30 10.74
CA ASP A 52 -7.36 -9.70 11.89
C ASP A 52 -6.27 -10.68 11.45
N PHE A 53 -5.03 -10.45 11.88
CA PHE A 53 -3.89 -11.32 11.63
C PHE A 53 -3.40 -11.91 12.96
N ASP A 54 -3.01 -13.18 12.95
CA ASP A 54 -2.19 -13.71 14.04
C ASP A 54 -0.72 -13.23 13.91
N GLY A 55 0.08 -13.41 14.96
CA GLY A 55 1.46 -12.92 14.98
C GLY A 55 2.33 -13.49 13.86
N THR A 56 2.12 -14.74 13.46
CA THR A 56 2.87 -15.36 12.35
C THR A 56 2.43 -14.79 11.00
N GLN A 57 1.13 -14.59 10.81
CA GLN A 57 0.59 -13.95 9.62
C GLN A 57 1.07 -12.51 9.49
N GLU A 58 1.12 -11.75 10.58
CA GLU A 58 1.57 -10.36 10.60
C GLU A 58 3.05 -10.26 10.18
N GLU A 59 3.92 -11.12 10.69
CA GLU A 59 5.35 -11.17 10.30
C GLU A 59 5.54 -11.57 8.82
N ASN A 60 4.81 -12.58 8.37
CA ASN A 60 4.83 -13.02 6.97
C ASN A 60 4.34 -11.92 6.04
N LEU A 61 3.31 -11.17 6.44
CA LEU A 61 2.73 -10.09 5.67
C LEU A 61 3.68 -8.89 5.59
N LYS A 62 4.31 -8.51 6.71
CA LYS A 62 5.35 -7.47 6.73
C LYS A 62 6.49 -7.81 5.78
N SER A 63 7.01 -9.02 5.86
CA SER A 63 8.10 -9.50 4.99
C SER A 63 7.69 -9.48 3.52
N PHE A 64 6.46 -9.90 3.21
CA PHE A 64 5.92 -9.86 1.85
C PHE A 64 5.75 -8.43 1.33
N LEU A 65 5.22 -7.51 2.12
CA LEU A 65 5.00 -6.12 1.72
C LEU A 65 6.33 -5.39 1.50
N GLN A 66 7.34 -5.67 2.34
CA GLN A 66 8.69 -5.16 2.12
C GLN A 66 9.25 -5.63 0.77
N LEU A 67 9.22 -6.93 0.49
CA LEU A 67 9.67 -7.49 -0.79
C LEU A 67 8.89 -6.89 -1.98
N ARG A 68 7.57 -6.72 -1.84
CA ARG A 68 6.73 -6.09 -2.87
C ARG A 68 7.21 -4.67 -3.17
N MET A 69 7.49 -3.87 -2.16
CA MET A 69 7.99 -2.51 -2.37
C MET A 69 9.37 -2.50 -3.03
N GLU A 70 10.30 -3.34 -2.57
CA GLU A 70 11.64 -3.47 -3.14
C GLU A 70 11.56 -3.78 -4.64
N LEU A 71 10.80 -4.82 -5.02
CA LEU A 71 10.66 -5.22 -6.42
C LEU A 71 9.95 -4.17 -7.29
N LEU A 72 8.93 -3.49 -6.75
CA LEU A 72 8.18 -2.50 -7.53
C LEU A 72 8.92 -1.16 -7.65
N ASN A 73 9.79 -0.83 -6.70
CA ASN A 73 10.61 0.38 -6.72
C ASN A 73 12.00 0.18 -7.35
N ASP A 74 12.42 -1.07 -7.59
CA ASP A 74 13.69 -1.36 -8.27
C ASP A 74 13.73 -0.75 -9.68
N SER A 75 14.63 0.20 -9.90
CA SER A 75 14.80 0.90 -11.18
C SER A 75 15.40 0.04 -12.29
N THR A 76 15.99 -1.11 -11.94
CA THR A 76 16.61 -2.04 -12.90
C THR A 76 15.58 -2.95 -13.59
N ILE A 77 14.40 -3.10 -13.00
CA ILE A 77 13.31 -3.91 -13.54
C ILE A 77 12.46 -3.08 -14.52
N SER A 78 12.22 -3.62 -15.71
CA SER A 78 11.41 -2.95 -16.74
C SER A 78 9.95 -2.78 -16.32
N LYS A 79 9.22 -1.88 -16.98
CA LYS A 79 7.79 -1.65 -16.69
C LYS A 79 6.95 -2.89 -16.99
N GLU A 80 7.28 -3.61 -18.06
CA GLU A 80 6.64 -4.86 -18.47
C GLU A 80 6.84 -5.95 -17.42
N GLU A 81 8.07 -6.10 -16.92
CA GLU A 81 8.39 -7.06 -15.85
C GLU A 81 7.70 -6.67 -14.54
N LYS A 82 7.68 -5.39 -14.17
CA LYS A 82 6.93 -4.92 -13.00
C LYS A 82 5.44 -5.22 -13.11
N ALA A 83 4.84 -5.09 -14.30
CA ALA A 83 3.44 -5.45 -14.51
C ALA A 83 3.19 -6.97 -14.33
N ALA A 84 4.10 -7.81 -14.81
CA ALA A 84 4.05 -9.25 -14.59
C ALA A 84 4.22 -9.60 -13.10
N LEU A 85 5.16 -8.94 -12.41
CA LEU A 85 5.41 -9.10 -10.98
C LEU A 85 4.19 -8.69 -10.15
N LYS A 86 3.53 -7.57 -10.46
CA LYS A 86 2.30 -7.14 -9.75
C LYS A 86 1.25 -8.24 -9.71
N LYS A 87 1.01 -8.92 -10.84
CA LYS A 87 0.06 -10.04 -10.92
C LYS A 87 0.51 -11.24 -10.07
N GLY A 88 1.80 -11.55 -10.05
CA GLY A 88 2.36 -12.63 -9.22
C GLY A 88 2.28 -12.30 -7.72
N LEU A 89 2.64 -11.08 -7.37
CA LEU A 89 2.58 -10.55 -6.00
C LEU A 89 1.14 -10.51 -5.49
N GLY A 90 0.16 -10.12 -6.31
CA GLY A 90 -1.25 -10.15 -5.92
C GLY A 90 -1.76 -11.56 -5.58
N LYS A 91 -1.37 -12.57 -6.36
CA LYS A 91 -1.68 -13.98 -6.04
C LYS A 91 -0.98 -14.43 -4.76
N LYS A 92 0.29 -14.05 -4.57
CA LYS A 92 1.06 -14.39 -3.38
C LYS A 92 0.45 -13.76 -2.13
N PHE A 93 0.05 -12.49 -2.20
CA PHE A 93 -0.66 -11.80 -1.12
C PHE A 93 -1.91 -12.57 -0.69
N LEU A 94 -2.78 -12.95 -1.63
CA LEU A 94 -3.98 -13.73 -1.32
C LEU A 94 -3.67 -15.09 -0.69
N SER A 95 -2.55 -15.73 -1.05
CA SER A 95 -2.14 -17.00 -0.44
C SER A 95 -1.68 -16.89 1.02
N LEU A 96 -1.42 -15.68 1.52
CA LEU A 96 -1.09 -15.44 2.94
C LEU A 96 -2.34 -15.30 3.80
N LEU A 97 -3.51 -15.19 3.16
CA LEU A 97 -4.81 -14.97 3.80
C LEU A 97 -5.64 -16.25 3.72
N ASN A 98 -6.45 -16.49 4.75
CA ASN A 98 -7.50 -17.50 4.67
C ASN A 98 -8.75 -16.95 3.95
N GLU A 99 -9.68 -17.83 3.59
CA GLU A 99 -10.89 -17.46 2.85
C GLU A 99 -11.73 -16.38 3.57
N GLY A 100 -11.90 -16.49 4.89
CA GLY A 100 -12.64 -15.51 5.68
C GLY A 100 -11.98 -14.12 5.67
N GLN A 101 -10.64 -14.07 5.74
CA GLN A 101 -9.85 -12.85 5.63
C GLN A 101 -9.98 -12.23 4.23
N ILE A 102 -9.97 -13.05 3.18
CA ILE A 102 -10.15 -12.60 1.80
C ILE A 102 -11.55 -12.00 1.60
N GLU A 103 -12.60 -12.66 2.09
CA GLU A 103 -13.97 -12.15 1.98
C GLU A 103 -14.15 -10.83 2.75
N LYS A 104 -13.57 -10.71 3.96
CA LYS A 104 -13.53 -9.42 4.68
C LYS A 104 -12.84 -8.34 3.87
N LEU A 105 -11.67 -8.63 3.28
CA LEU A 105 -10.93 -7.65 2.50
C LEU A 105 -11.70 -7.20 1.24
N LYS A 106 -12.41 -8.12 0.57
CA LYS A 106 -13.26 -7.80 -0.59
C LYS A 106 -14.39 -6.81 -0.28
N THR A 107 -14.80 -6.67 0.99
CA THR A 107 -15.77 -5.64 1.38
C THR A 107 -15.24 -4.22 1.18
N ASN A 108 -13.91 -4.05 1.15
CA ASN A 108 -13.24 -2.83 0.69
C ASN A 108 -12.56 -3.09 -0.66
N GLN A 109 -13.29 -2.81 -1.75
CA GLN A 109 -12.80 -3.04 -3.10
C GLN A 109 -11.51 -2.27 -3.42
N GLU A 110 -11.39 -1.02 -2.94
CA GLU A 110 -10.19 -0.21 -3.18
C GLU A 110 -8.95 -0.86 -2.56
N LEU A 111 -9.06 -1.28 -1.30
CA LEU A 111 -7.96 -1.93 -0.59
C LEU A 111 -7.65 -3.31 -1.19
N PHE A 112 -8.68 -4.09 -1.54
CA PHE A 112 -8.50 -5.37 -2.22
C PHE A 112 -7.75 -5.21 -3.54
N GLU A 113 -8.12 -4.22 -4.37
CA GLU A 113 -7.44 -3.96 -5.64
C GLU A 113 -6.01 -3.47 -5.44
N LYS A 114 -5.75 -2.59 -4.45
CA LYS A 114 -4.41 -2.09 -4.13
C LYS A 114 -3.38 -3.20 -3.92
N PHE A 115 -3.77 -4.31 -3.31
CA PHE A 115 -2.87 -5.42 -3.00
C PHE A 115 -2.92 -6.58 -4.00
N THR A 116 -3.93 -6.62 -4.88
CA THR A 116 -4.12 -7.73 -5.83
C THR A 116 -3.89 -7.38 -7.30
N LYS A 117 -3.87 -6.09 -7.64
CA LYS A 117 -3.70 -5.56 -9.01
C LYS A 117 -2.48 -4.64 -9.11
#